data_AF-Q6FIU9-F1
#
_entry.id   AF-Q6FIU9-F1
#
_cell.length_a   1.000
_cell.length_b   1.000
_cell.length_c   1.000
_cell.angle_alpha   90.00
_cell.angle_beta   90.00
_cell.angle_gamma   90.00
#
_symmetry.space_group_name_H-M   'P 1'
#
loop_
_entity.id
_entity.type
_entity.pdbx_description
1 polymer ?
#
loop_
_entity_poly.entity_id
_entity_poly.type
_entity_poly.pdbx_seq_one_letter_code
_entity_poly.pdbx_strand_id
1 'polypeptide(L)'
;MAKKQFNTKRYKFPLPIHPIDRNALPVVSQYNPISWLQWLYCLYANTNLLPKKLTLTIRKDEQGWCHLLVEDEQDMKYLWNNGFFGTGQMSRSEPTWKFRTEKRLKVNDAGDKPSGTMDLEKVTEIRRIQRLAFKKERLRLEGELSESRSQNISAEQETQIIEEHREKLRVFRSDQLKELNNLKLTAPETRDEDLELYDDSGEIRSLESMELMPVEAIFLTFALPVLDIKINDLIKHFEFQHIEELKVLVRKYAAYHHYRSLKWCVRSGIKFGCDYLLYKRGPPFQHAEFAIMVLDHTESHDYTWYSSVARVASGAKKTLILCYIDDQGLTNETLLDLWHQGNLVKLLQHFKVAEVTYKRWIPGKNRD
;
A
#
# COMPACT_ATOMS: atom_id res chain seq x y z
N MET A 1 2.42 23.41 -1.05
CA MET A 1 3.83 23.10 -0.73
C MET A 1 4.04 22.58 0.70
N ALA A 2 3.38 23.14 1.73
CA ALA A 2 3.53 22.74 3.13
C ALA A 2 3.34 21.22 3.40
N LYS A 3 2.30 20.59 2.83
CA LYS A 3 2.05 19.15 3.00
C LYS A 3 3.17 18.25 2.44
N LYS A 4 3.81 18.67 1.33
CA LYS A 4 4.94 17.95 0.72
C LYS A 4 6.21 18.06 1.57
N GLN A 5 6.43 19.22 2.19
CA GLN A 5 7.53 19.43 3.13
C GLN A 5 7.33 18.63 4.42
N PHE A 6 6.12 18.62 4.99
CA PHE A 6 5.76 17.79 6.15
C PHE A 6 6.00 16.30 5.88
N ASN A 7 5.46 15.78 4.76
CA ASN A 7 5.68 14.38 4.39
C ASN A 7 7.15 14.06 4.13
N THR A 8 7.92 15.02 3.59
CA THR A 8 9.36 14.83 3.36
C THR A 8 10.13 14.69 4.67
N LYS A 9 9.73 15.42 5.73
CA LYS A 9 10.32 15.29 7.06
C LYS A 9 9.88 14.00 7.76
N ARG A 10 8.59 13.65 7.65
CA ARG A 10 8.01 12.46 8.29
C ARG A 10 8.52 11.16 7.68
N TYR A 11 8.48 11.04 6.36
CA TYR A 11 8.98 9.88 5.61
C TYR A 11 10.34 10.23 5.01
N LYS A 12 11.28 10.55 5.91
CA LYS A 12 12.65 10.92 5.54
C LYS A 12 13.37 9.72 4.94
N PHE A 13 13.18 8.54 5.53
CA PHE A 13 13.96 7.36 5.21
C PHE A 13 13.13 6.29 4.48
N PRO A 14 13.70 5.62 3.46
CA PRO A 14 12.98 4.62 2.67
C PRO A 14 12.96 3.22 3.32
N LEU A 15 13.81 2.95 4.30
CA LEU A 15 13.95 1.67 5.00
C LEU A 15 14.15 1.89 6.50
N PRO A 16 13.83 0.92 7.38
CA PRO A 16 13.88 1.07 8.84
C PRO A 16 15.29 1.13 9.40
N ILE A 17 16.28 0.64 8.65
CA ILE A 17 17.69 0.82 8.98
C ILE A 17 18.23 1.91 8.05
N HIS A 18 18.78 2.97 8.62
CA HIS A 18 19.19 4.14 7.85
C HIS A 18 20.69 4.10 7.60
N PRO A 19 21.15 4.28 6.35
CA PRO A 19 22.55 4.61 6.14
C PRO A 19 22.83 5.94 6.84
N ILE A 20 24.04 6.07 7.37
CA ILE A 20 24.49 7.30 8.03
C ILE A 20 24.28 8.46 7.06
N ASP A 21 23.59 9.52 7.51
CA ASP A 21 23.38 10.70 6.68
C ASP A 21 24.76 11.20 6.23
N ARG A 22 25.02 11.26 4.92
CA ARG A 22 26.33 11.71 4.40
C ARG A 22 26.73 13.10 4.90
N ASN A 23 25.74 13.94 5.21
CA ASN A 23 25.94 15.27 5.76
C ASN A 23 26.25 15.26 7.28
N ALA A 24 26.11 14.11 7.93
CA ALA A 24 26.43 13.91 9.35
C ALA A 24 27.84 13.37 9.57
N LEU A 25 28.55 12.93 8.52
CA LEU A 25 29.95 12.51 8.61
C LEU A 25 30.87 13.68 8.27
N PRO A 26 31.82 14.04 9.15
CA PRO A 26 32.78 15.11 8.88
C PRO A 26 33.76 14.73 7.77
N VAL A 27 34.37 15.72 7.11
CA VAL A 27 35.41 15.47 6.12
C VAL A 27 36.66 14.92 6.81
N VAL A 28 37.17 13.78 6.33
CA VAL A 28 38.37 13.14 6.86
C VAL A 28 39.60 13.78 6.23
N SER A 29 40.55 14.23 7.05
CA SER A 29 41.85 14.70 6.59
C SER A 29 42.89 13.61 6.80
N GLN A 30 43.64 13.26 5.76
CA GLN A 30 44.65 12.20 5.80
C GLN A 30 45.76 12.48 6.82
N TYR A 31 46.06 13.76 7.09
CA TYR A 31 47.15 14.18 7.97
C TYR A 31 46.72 14.50 9.41
N ASN A 32 45.42 14.51 9.71
CA ASN A 32 44.92 14.84 11.04
C ASN A 32 44.24 13.62 11.69
N PRO A 33 44.90 12.90 12.62
CA PRO A 33 44.33 11.74 13.28
C PRO A 33 43.07 12.07 14.12
N ILE A 34 42.91 13.32 14.58
CA ILE A 34 41.71 13.76 15.30
C ILE A 34 40.50 13.79 14.37
N SER A 35 40.69 14.12 13.09
CA SER A 35 39.59 14.09 12.11
C SER A 35 39.07 12.66 11.87
N TRP A 36 39.95 11.65 11.95
CA TRP A 36 39.56 10.24 11.92
C TRP A 36 38.80 9.83 13.17
N LEU A 37 39.24 10.27 14.36
CA LEU A 37 38.53 10.00 15.61
C LEU A 37 37.13 10.63 15.63
N GLN A 38 37.00 11.88 15.17
CA GLN A 38 35.72 12.56 15.04
C GLN A 38 34.82 11.86 14.02
N TRP A 39 35.38 11.42 12.90
CA TRP A 39 34.65 10.66 11.90
C TRP A 39 34.16 9.31 12.46
N LEU A 40 35.00 8.56 13.16
CA LEU A 40 34.64 7.29 13.82
C LEU A 40 33.57 7.50 14.90
N TYR A 41 33.67 8.57 15.69
CA TYR A 41 32.66 8.94 16.66
C TYR A 41 31.32 9.25 15.99
N CYS A 42 31.32 10.08 14.93
CA CYS A 42 30.11 10.38 14.16
C CYS A 42 29.55 9.14 13.45
N LEU A 43 30.42 8.21 13.02
CA LEU A 43 30.00 6.94 12.45
C LEU A 43 29.23 6.11 13.49
N TYR A 44 29.81 5.92 14.68
CA TYR A 44 29.23 5.16 15.79
C TYR A 44 27.96 5.83 16.35
N ALA A 45 27.97 7.15 16.53
CA ALA A 45 26.86 7.89 17.11
C ALA A 45 25.67 8.06 16.15
N ASN A 46 25.91 8.12 14.83
CA ASN A 46 24.85 8.31 13.84
C ASN A 46 24.38 7.00 13.19
N THR A 47 24.98 5.84 13.51
CA THR A 47 24.35 4.56 13.16
C THR A 47 23.07 4.40 13.95
N ASN A 48 21.93 4.41 13.26
CA ASN A 48 20.64 4.14 13.87
C ASN A 48 20.54 2.64 14.19
N LEU A 49 21.16 2.22 15.29
CA LEU A 49 20.85 0.94 15.92
C LEU A 49 19.43 1.08 16.48
N LEU A 50 18.52 0.17 16.08
CA LEU A 50 17.20 0.15 16.71
C LEU A 50 17.41 -0.09 18.22
N PRO A 51 16.92 0.81 19.10
CA PRO A 51 17.11 0.65 20.54
C PRO A 51 16.38 -0.59 21.07
N LYS A 52 15.29 -0.98 20.41
CA LYS A 52 14.50 -2.17 20.67
C LYS A 52 14.06 -2.77 19.34
N LYS A 53 14.12 -4.09 19.20
CA LYS A 53 13.49 -4.78 18.07
C LYS A 53 11.96 -4.72 18.20
N LEU A 54 11.30 -4.73 17.05
CA LEU A 54 9.85 -4.59 16.95
C LEU A 54 9.19 -5.92 17.32
N THR A 55 8.17 -5.88 18.18
CA THR A 55 7.48 -7.09 18.61
C THR A 55 6.56 -7.60 17.49
N LEU A 56 6.74 -8.86 17.08
CA LEU A 56 5.87 -9.52 16.12
C LEU A 56 4.96 -10.52 16.85
N THR A 57 3.65 -10.31 16.76
CA THR A 57 2.63 -11.26 17.23
C THR A 57 2.17 -12.13 16.06
N ILE A 58 2.31 -13.44 16.19
CA ILE A 58 1.84 -14.40 15.19
C ILE A 58 0.56 -15.05 15.70
N ARG A 59 -0.54 -14.90 14.95
CA ARG A 59 -1.83 -15.52 15.26
C ARG A 59 -2.23 -16.45 14.12
N LYS A 60 -2.81 -17.60 14.43
CA LYS A 60 -3.44 -18.47 13.42
C LYS A 60 -4.95 -18.35 13.55
N ASP A 61 -5.65 -18.26 12.43
CA ASP A 61 -7.11 -18.31 12.43
C ASP A 61 -7.63 -19.75 12.51
N GLU A 62 -8.95 -19.90 12.58
CA GLU A 62 -9.63 -21.20 12.65
C GLU A 62 -9.38 -22.08 11.41
N GLN A 63 -8.99 -21.47 10.28
CA GLN A 63 -8.68 -22.14 9.02
C GLN A 63 -7.19 -22.47 8.89
N GLY A 64 -6.36 -22.08 9.87
CA GLY A 64 -4.91 -22.29 9.89
C GLY A 64 -4.10 -21.21 9.18
N TRP A 65 -4.72 -20.14 8.67
CA TRP A 65 -4.00 -19.02 8.06
C TRP A 65 -3.18 -18.26 9.10
N CYS A 66 -1.92 -17.99 8.77
CA CYS A 66 -0.99 -17.29 9.63
C CYS A 66 -1.08 -15.77 9.43
N HIS A 67 -1.48 -15.06 10.48
CA HIS A 67 -1.47 -13.60 10.55
C HIS A 67 -0.22 -13.09 11.28
N LEU A 68 0.49 -12.16 10.64
CA LEU A 68 1.74 -11.58 11.14
C LEU A 68 1.48 -10.13 11.56
N LEU A 69 1.28 -9.92 12.85
CA LEU A 69 0.74 -8.68 13.40
C LEU A 69 1.77 -7.90 14.21
N VAL A 70 1.74 -6.58 14.08
CA VAL A 70 2.43 -5.64 14.96
C VAL A 70 1.36 -4.79 15.62
N GLU A 71 1.26 -4.91 16.94
CA GLU A 71 0.13 -4.38 17.73
C GLU A 71 0.50 -3.08 18.46
N ASP A 72 1.79 -2.87 18.75
CA ASP A 72 2.27 -1.66 19.42
C ASP A 72 2.17 -0.42 18.51
N GLU A 73 1.60 0.66 19.04
CA GLU A 73 1.33 1.88 18.29
C GLU A 73 2.61 2.55 17.74
N GLN A 74 3.71 2.50 18.49
CA GLN A 74 4.98 3.09 18.09
C GLN A 74 5.65 2.23 17.01
N ASP A 75 5.65 0.91 17.19
CA ASP A 75 6.22 -0.04 16.23
C ASP A 75 5.49 0.02 14.87
N MET A 76 4.15 0.07 14.90
CA MET A 76 3.32 0.27 13.70
C MET A 76 3.68 1.57 12.98
N LYS A 77 3.76 2.70 13.70
CA LYS A 77 4.13 3.99 13.12
C LYS A 77 5.56 3.97 12.57
N TYR A 78 6.48 3.29 13.25
CA TYR A 78 7.87 3.18 12.83
C TYR A 78 8.00 2.44 11.49
N LEU A 79 7.35 1.28 11.36
CA LEU A 79 7.34 0.48 10.13
C LEU A 79 6.73 1.24 8.95
N TRP A 80 5.63 1.96 9.18
CA TRP A 80 5.02 2.76 8.14
C TRP A 80 5.89 3.96 7.73
N ASN A 81 6.41 4.70 8.71
CA ASN A 81 7.19 5.91 8.45
C ASN A 81 8.53 5.61 7.77
N ASN A 82 9.10 4.42 7.99
CA ASN A 82 10.41 4.01 7.50
C ASN A 82 10.35 2.91 6.44
N GLY A 83 9.46 3.05 5.46
CA GLY A 83 9.44 2.19 4.28
C GLY A 83 8.09 1.57 3.95
N PHE A 84 7.03 2.04 4.59
CA PHE A 84 5.65 1.67 4.28
C PHE A 84 5.46 0.16 4.34
N PHE A 85 5.88 -0.48 5.42
CA PHE A 85 5.63 -1.91 5.66
C PHE A 85 4.25 -2.09 6.30
N GLY A 86 3.59 -3.20 5.98
CA GLY A 86 2.35 -3.62 6.63
C GLY A 86 1.12 -2.79 6.25
N THR A 87 -0.06 -3.30 6.60
CA THR A 87 -1.34 -2.65 6.36
C THR A 87 -2.14 -2.65 7.65
N GLY A 88 -2.60 -1.48 8.11
CA GLY A 88 -3.50 -1.42 9.26
C GLY A 88 -4.80 -2.19 8.98
N GLN A 89 -5.26 -3.02 9.92
CA GLN A 89 -6.48 -3.82 9.75
C GLN A 89 -7.76 -2.98 9.84
N MET A 90 -7.74 -1.89 10.61
CA MET A 90 -8.89 -1.00 10.82
C MET A 90 -8.77 0.34 10.08
N SER A 91 -7.74 0.48 9.24
CA SER A 91 -7.49 1.63 8.36
C SER A 91 -7.19 1.13 6.95
N ARG A 92 -7.16 2.03 5.96
CA ARG A 92 -6.89 1.58 4.58
C ARG A 92 -5.45 1.19 4.30
N SER A 93 -4.48 1.78 5.02
CA SER A 93 -3.05 1.50 4.85
C SER A 93 -2.24 1.92 6.08
N GLU A 94 -2.15 3.23 6.34
CA GLU A 94 -1.48 3.79 7.52
C GLU A 94 -2.33 3.51 8.77
N PRO A 95 -1.73 3.10 9.90
CA PRO A 95 -2.43 2.88 11.16
C PRO A 95 -2.90 4.22 11.73
N THR A 96 -4.12 4.61 11.37
CA THR A 96 -4.70 5.93 11.69
C THR A 96 -5.99 5.81 12.48
N TRP A 97 -6.44 4.58 12.79
CA TRP A 97 -7.73 4.35 13.39
C TRP A 97 -7.87 5.07 14.73
N LYS A 98 -6.90 4.91 15.65
CA LYS A 98 -6.95 5.55 16.97
C LYS A 98 -7.05 7.06 16.88
N PHE A 99 -6.17 7.70 16.09
CA PHE A 99 -6.20 9.15 15.86
C PHE A 99 -7.54 9.62 15.26
N ARG A 100 -8.13 8.86 14.33
CA ARG A 100 -9.46 9.18 13.76
C ARG A 100 -10.57 9.05 14.79
N THR A 101 -10.53 8.01 15.60
CA THR A 101 -11.52 7.75 16.66
C THR A 101 -11.44 8.83 17.73
N GLU A 102 -10.25 9.19 18.20
CA GLU A 102 -10.04 10.29 19.15
C GLU A 102 -10.57 11.61 18.61
N LYS A 103 -10.24 11.95 17.37
CA LYS A 103 -10.73 13.19 16.75
C LYS A 103 -12.25 13.17 16.58
N ARG A 104 -12.86 12.02 16.31
CA ARG A 104 -14.31 11.89 16.22
C ARG A 104 -14.98 12.08 17.58
N LEU A 105 -14.44 11.47 18.65
CA LEU A 105 -15.07 11.48 19.97
C LEU A 105 -14.75 12.76 20.77
N LYS A 106 -13.53 13.30 20.71
CA LYS A 106 -13.16 14.55 21.41
C LYS A 106 -13.82 15.80 20.81
N VAL A 107 -14.22 15.77 19.54
CA VAL A 107 -15.05 16.83 18.92
C VAL A 107 -16.46 16.88 19.52
N ASN A 108 -16.91 15.80 20.16
CA ASN A 108 -18.23 15.76 20.80
C ASN A 108 -18.19 16.27 22.25
N ASP A 109 -17.02 16.26 22.91
CA ASP A 109 -16.87 16.58 24.34
C ASP A 109 -16.47 18.04 24.60
N ALA A 110 -15.63 18.62 23.73
CA ALA A 110 -15.34 20.04 23.75
C ALA A 110 -16.25 20.70 22.72
N GLY A 111 -17.10 21.64 23.14
CA GLY A 111 -17.93 22.49 22.26
C GLY A 111 -17.14 23.42 21.31
N ASP A 112 -15.91 23.02 20.95
CA ASP A 112 -15.06 23.65 19.97
C ASP A 112 -15.59 23.39 18.57
N LYS A 113 -15.64 24.47 17.78
CA LYS A 113 -16.07 24.44 16.39
C LYS A 113 -15.32 23.35 15.62
N PRO A 114 -16.01 22.54 14.78
CA PRO A 114 -15.36 21.49 14.02
C PRO A 114 -14.21 22.09 13.21
N SER A 115 -12.98 21.72 13.53
CA SER A 115 -11.83 22.10 12.70
C SER A 115 -12.12 21.57 11.29
N GLY A 116 -12.25 22.49 10.32
CA GLY A 116 -12.81 22.24 8.98
C GLY A 116 -12.03 21.30 8.07
N THR A 117 -11.19 20.43 8.63
CA THR A 117 -10.38 19.46 7.90
C THR A 117 -10.98 18.06 8.08
N MET A 118 -11.91 17.70 7.19
CA MET A 118 -12.43 16.33 7.09
C MET A 118 -11.31 15.32 6.85
N ASP A 119 -11.45 14.13 7.43
CA ASP A 119 -10.52 13.03 7.23
C ASP A 119 -10.58 12.53 5.78
N LEU A 120 -9.42 12.19 5.21
CA LEU A 120 -9.27 11.82 3.79
C LEU A 120 -10.12 10.60 3.39
N GLU A 121 -10.40 9.69 4.33
CA GLU A 121 -11.20 8.50 4.09
C GLU A 121 -12.69 8.79 3.99
N LYS A 122 -13.23 9.59 4.92
CA LYS A 122 -14.61 10.12 4.86
C LYS A 122 -14.82 10.93 3.59
N VAL A 123 -13.86 11.79 3.24
CA VAL A 123 -13.89 12.54 1.96
C VAL A 123 -13.93 11.59 0.76
N THR A 124 -13.18 10.49 0.81
CA THR A 124 -13.16 9.50 -0.28
C THR A 124 -14.45 8.69 -0.36
N GLU A 125 -15.03 8.32 0.78
CA GLU A 125 -16.29 7.60 0.88
C GLU A 125 -17.46 8.45 0.37
N ILE A 126 -17.56 9.69 0.83
CA ILE A 126 -18.55 10.65 0.32
C ILE A 126 -18.37 10.82 -1.20
N ARG A 127 -17.14 10.97 -1.69
CA ARG A 127 -16.86 11.01 -3.14
C ARG A 127 -17.29 9.74 -3.87
N ARG A 128 -17.27 8.57 -3.22
CA ARG A 128 -17.76 7.30 -3.83
C ARG A 128 -19.28 7.32 -3.93
N ILE A 129 -19.97 7.70 -2.86
CA ILE A 129 -21.44 7.82 -2.84
C ILE A 129 -21.90 8.81 -3.92
N GLN A 130 -21.26 9.99 -3.99
CA GLN A 130 -21.54 10.98 -5.02
C GLN A 130 -21.30 10.45 -6.43
N ARG A 131 -20.20 9.72 -6.66
CA ARG A 131 -19.92 9.09 -7.97
C ARG A 131 -20.96 8.05 -8.34
N LEU A 132 -21.42 7.25 -7.38
CA LEU A 132 -22.47 6.25 -7.60
C LEU A 132 -23.80 6.92 -7.94
N ALA A 133 -24.20 7.94 -7.19
CA ALA A 133 -25.40 8.72 -7.45
C ALA A 133 -25.34 9.43 -8.82
N PHE A 134 -24.20 10.04 -9.16
CA PHE A 134 -23.99 10.66 -10.48
C PHE A 134 -24.04 9.64 -11.61
N LYS A 135 -23.48 8.44 -11.41
CA LYS A 135 -23.56 7.35 -12.39
C LYS A 135 -25.00 6.88 -12.59
N LYS A 136 -25.78 6.78 -11.51
CA LYS A 136 -27.20 6.40 -11.57
C LYS A 136 -28.03 7.43 -12.34
N GLU A 137 -27.84 8.72 -12.05
CA GLU A 137 -28.56 9.80 -12.72
C GLU A 137 -28.21 9.87 -14.21
N ARG A 138 -26.92 9.72 -14.55
CA ARG A 138 -26.48 9.67 -15.94
C ARG A 138 -27.10 8.50 -16.70
N LEU A 139 -27.18 7.31 -16.10
CA LEU A 139 -27.82 6.14 -16.73
C LEU A 139 -29.32 6.37 -16.97
N ARG A 140 -30.01 7.04 -16.05
CA ARG A 140 -31.42 7.42 -16.23
C ARG A 140 -31.61 8.33 -17.44
N LEU A 141 -30.82 9.40 -17.53
CA LEU A 141 -30.89 10.37 -18.64
C LEU A 141 -30.48 9.75 -19.99
N GLU A 142 -29.49 8.84 -20.00
CA GLU A 142 -29.13 8.07 -21.19
C GLU A 142 -30.27 7.11 -21.62
N GLY A 143 -30.99 6.53 -20.67
CA GLY A 143 -32.19 5.73 -20.90
C GLY A 143 -33.34 6.55 -21.49
N GLU A 144 -33.67 7.70 -20.90
CA GLU A 144 -34.69 8.64 -21.41
C GLU A 144 -34.38 9.08 -22.86
N LEU A 145 -33.12 9.41 -23.16
CA LEU A 145 -32.69 9.74 -24.53
C LEU A 145 -32.86 8.54 -25.49
N SER A 146 -32.56 7.32 -25.05
CA SER A 146 -32.72 6.11 -25.85
C SER A 146 -34.19 5.83 -26.17
N GLU A 147 -35.08 6.06 -25.21
CA GLU A 147 -36.54 5.96 -25.40
C GLU A 147 -37.03 7.02 -26.38
N SER A 148 -36.60 8.29 -26.25
CA SER A 148 -36.97 9.33 -27.21
C SER A 148 -36.45 9.03 -28.63
N ARG A 149 -35.23 8.47 -28.77
CA ARG A 149 -34.73 8.00 -30.08
C ARG A 149 -35.59 6.91 -30.70
N SER A 150 -36.11 5.98 -29.88
CA SER A 150 -37.03 4.94 -30.36
C SER A 150 -38.37 5.49 -30.87
N GLN A 151 -38.72 6.72 -30.50
CA GLN A 151 -39.90 7.46 -30.95
C GLN A 151 -39.64 8.30 -32.22
N ASN A 152 -38.51 8.11 -32.91
CA ASN A 152 -38.13 8.82 -34.15
C ASN A 152 -38.16 10.36 -34.03
N ILE A 153 -37.60 10.89 -32.95
CA ILE A 153 -37.40 12.35 -32.77
C ILE A 153 -36.50 12.94 -33.87
N SER A 154 -36.71 14.23 -34.18
CA SER A 154 -35.86 14.99 -35.11
C SER A 154 -34.47 15.24 -34.52
N ALA A 155 -33.45 15.39 -35.38
CA ALA A 155 -32.07 15.68 -34.97
C ALA A 155 -31.96 16.96 -34.12
N GLU A 156 -32.79 17.98 -34.40
CA GLU A 156 -32.84 19.21 -33.62
C GLU A 156 -33.39 18.97 -32.20
N GLN A 157 -34.42 18.13 -32.07
CA GLN A 157 -35.00 17.76 -30.78
C GLN A 157 -34.01 16.93 -29.96
N GLU A 158 -33.28 16.02 -30.60
CA GLU A 158 -32.22 15.24 -29.96
C GLU A 158 -31.13 16.15 -29.38
N THR A 159 -30.68 17.16 -30.15
CA THR A 159 -29.67 18.11 -29.65
C THR A 159 -30.17 18.92 -28.46
N GLN A 160 -31.44 19.34 -28.45
CA GLN A 160 -32.04 20.04 -27.33
C GLN A 160 -32.10 19.17 -26.06
N ILE A 161 -32.51 17.91 -26.19
CA ILE A 161 -32.56 16.95 -25.07
C ILE A 161 -31.15 16.70 -24.50
N ILE A 162 -30.14 16.57 -25.37
CA ILE A 162 -28.74 16.41 -24.93
C ILE A 162 -28.25 17.63 -24.14
N GLU A 163 -28.57 18.84 -24.59
CA GLU A 163 -28.22 20.09 -23.89
C GLU A 163 -28.92 20.15 -22.52
N GLU A 164 -30.21 19.80 -22.46
CA GLU A 164 -30.99 19.75 -21.22
C GLU A 164 -30.41 18.72 -20.24
N HIS A 165 -30.06 17.51 -20.71
CA HIS A 165 -29.45 16.46 -19.89
C HIS A 165 -28.09 16.89 -19.33
N ARG A 166 -27.29 17.64 -20.11
CA ARG A 166 -26.02 18.19 -19.63
C ARG A 166 -26.23 19.20 -18.52
N GLU A 167 -27.21 20.09 -18.64
CA GLU A 167 -27.49 21.09 -17.61
C GLU A 167 -28.07 20.43 -16.35
N LYS A 168 -28.95 19.43 -16.46
CA LYS A 168 -29.42 18.61 -15.32
C LYS A 168 -28.25 17.97 -14.56
N LEU A 169 -27.30 17.35 -15.26
CA LEU A 169 -26.10 16.76 -14.62
C LEU A 169 -25.20 17.81 -13.97
N ARG A 170 -25.10 19.01 -14.54
CA ARG A 170 -24.34 20.13 -13.97
C ARG A 170 -24.97 20.63 -12.67
N VAL A 171 -26.27 20.85 -12.67
CA VAL A 171 -27.04 21.28 -11.48
C VAL A 171 -26.95 20.22 -10.39
N PHE A 172 -27.19 18.95 -10.71
CA PHE A 172 -27.08 17.83 -9.78
C PHE A 172 -25.72 17.77 -9.09
N ARG A 173 -24.62 17.93 -9.85
CA ARG A 173 -23.27 18.01 -9.28
C ARG A 173 -23.08 19.21 -8.36
N SER A 174 -23.68 20.35 -8.70
CA SER A 174 -23.61 21.57 -7.89
C SER A 174 -24.35 21.43 -6.55
N ASP A 175 -25.51 20.76 -6.54
CA ASP A 175 -26.29 20.54 -5.34
C ASP A 175 -25.63 19.52 -4.42
N GLN A 176 -25.05 18.45 -4.97
CA GLN A 176 -24.19 17.52 -4.22
C GLN A 176 -23.01 18.23 -3.54
N LEU A 177 -22.44 19.27 -4.14
CA LEU A 177 -21.37 20.07 -3.53
C LEU A 177 -21.88 20.94 -2.38
N LYS A 178 -23.10 21.50 -2.50
CA LYS A 178 -23.75 22.29 -1.45
C LYS A 178 -24.11 21.41 -0.25
N GLU A 179 -24.72 20.24 -0.48
CA GLU A 179 -25.05 19.28 0.59
C GLU A 179 -23.81 18.85 1.36
N LEU A 180 -22.69 18.61 0.68
CA LEU A 180 -21.43 18.24 1.31
C LEU A 180 -20.89 19.36 2.20
N ASN A 181 -21.12 20.62 1.83
CA ASN A 181 -20.77 21.75 2.70
C ASN A 181 -21.68 21.84 3.92
N ASN A 182 -22.96 21.46 3.81
CA ASN A 182 -23.89 21.42 4.93
C ASN A 182 -23.60 20.25 5.90
N LEU A 183 -23.26 19.06 5.37
CA LEU A 183 -22.81 17.90 6.15
C LEU A 183 -21.51 18.14 6.94
N LYS A 184 -20.72 19.17 6.60
CA LYS A 184 -19.54 19.56 7.39
C LYS A 184 -19.91 20.23 8.72
N LEU A 185 -21.17 20.65 8.89
CA LEU A 185 -21.61 21.46 10.03
C LEU A 185 -22.30 20.62 11.13
N THR A 186 -22.68 19.37 10.86
CA THR A 186 -23.29 18.49 11.85
C THR A 186 -22.23 17.58 12.49
N ALA A 187 -22.07 17.69 13.81
CA ALA A 187 -21.23 16.76 14.57
C ALA A 187 -21.85 15.35 14.52
N PRO A 188 -21.05 14.29 14.36
CA PRO A 188 -21.56 12.92 14.44
C PRO A 188 -21.99 12.61 15.88
N GLU A 189 -23.19 12.08 16.06
CA GLU A 189 -23.67 11.63 17.38
C GLU A 189 -22.75 10.53 17.94
N THR A 190 -22.41 10.63 19.23
CA THR A 190 -21.75 9.55 19.97
C THR A 190 -22.70 8.38 20.09
N ARG A 191 -22.25 7.19 19.71
CA ARG A 191 -23.03 5.95 19.85
C ARG A 191 -22.70 5.29 21.18
N ASP A 192 -23.61 4.47 21.69
CA ASP A 192 -23.39 3.73 22.94
C ASP A 192 -22.15 2.82 22.86
N GLU A 193 -21.88 2.23 21.68
CA GLU A 193 -20.70 1.39 21.49
C GLU A 193 -19.37 2.17 21.56
N ASP A 194 -19.40 3.49 21.41
CA ASP A 194 -18.20 4.32 21.48
C ASP A 194 -17.68 4.45 22.92
N LEU A 195 -18.52 4.21 23.94
CA LEU A 195 -18.14 4.19 25.35
C LEU A 195 -17.24 2.99 25.69
N GLU A 196 -17.41 1.87 24.99
CA GLU A 196 -16.61 0.65 25.19
C GLU A 196 -15.16 0.77 24.69
N LEU A 197 -14.87 1.83 23.93
CA LEU A 197 -13.53 2.08 23.38
C LEU A 197 -12.58 2.71 24.40
N TYR A 198 -13.11 3.27 25.48
CA TYR A 198 -12.30 3.84 26.54
C TYR A 198 -11.72 2.75 27.45
N ASP A 199 -10.47 2.89 27.83
CA ASP A 199 -9.90 2.12 28.93
C ASP A 199 -10.25 2.73 30.29
N ASP A 200 -9.83 2.04 31.34
CA ASP A 200 -10.10 2.45 32.72
C ASP A 200 -9.41 3.79 33.07
N SER A 201 -8.48 4.27 32.23
CA SER A 201 -7.82 5.56 32.36
C SER A 201 -8.52 6.70 31.58
N GLY A 202 -9.58 6.38 30.84
CA GLY A 202 -10.30 7.35 29.99
C GLY A 202 -9.59 7.65 28.68
N GLU A 203 -8.58 6.85 28.29
CA GLU A 203 -7.96 6.93 26.97
C GLU A 203 -8.59 5.93 26.00
N ILE A 204 -8.52 6.22 24.70
CA ILE A 204 -9.04 5.29 23.68
C ILE A 204 -8.06 4.14 23.48
N ARG A 205 -8.54 2.92 23.67
CA ARG A 205 -7.79 1.68 23.45
C ARG A 205 -7.30 1.57 22.01
N SER A 206 -6.04 1.21 21.80
CA SER A 206 -5.53 0.90 20.45
C SER A 206 -5.98 -0.48 20.02
N LEU A 207 -7.04 -0.57 19.21
CA LEU A 207 -7.57 -1.82 18.67
C LEU A 207 -6.94 -2.21 17.32
N GLU A 208 -6.32 -1.25 16.64
CA GLU A 208 -5.75 -1.49 15.32
C GLU A 208 -4.41 -2.23 15.44
N SER A 209 -4.26 -3.27 14.64
CA SER A 209 -2.99 -3.96 14.42
C SER A 209 -2.51 -3.75 12.99
N MET A 210 -1.20 -3.74 12.78
CA MET A 210 -0.58 -3.69 11.47
C MET A 210 -0.22 -5.09 11.00
N GLU A 211 -0.78 -5.49 9.88
CA GLU A 211 -0.54 -6.81 9.31
C GLU A 211 0.53 -6.75 8.23
N LEU A 212 1.59 -7.55 8.41
CA LEU A 212 2.68 -7.70 7.46
C LEU A 212 2.36 -8.80 6.45
N MET A 213 2.71 -8.57 5.17
CA MET A 213 2.75 -9.68 4.22
C MET A 213 3.86 -10.67 4.62
N PRO A 214 3.72 -11.99 4.32
CA PRO A 214 4.79 -12.96 4.57
C PRO A 214 6.16 -12.52 4.02
N VAL A 215 6.20 -11.99 2.80
CA VAL A 215 7.42 -11.46 2.17
C VAL A 215 7.99 -10.24 2.91
N GLU A 216 7.15 -9.40 3.52
CA GLU A 216 7.58 -8.25 4.33
C GLU A 216 8.23 -8.73 5.63
N ALA A 217 7.60 -9.68 6.32
CA ALA A 217 8.14 -10.24 7.56
C ALA A 217 9.48 -10.95 7.33
N ILE A 218 9.59 -11.75 6.26
CA ILE A 218 10.87 -12.37 5.87
C ILE A 218 11.90 -11.27 5.60
N PHE A 219 11.56 -10.23 4.85
CA PHE A 219 12.49 -9.12 4.56
C PHE A 219 12.94 -8.38 5.83
N LEU A 220 12.01 -8.08 6.75
CA LEU A 220 12.26 -7.39 8.03
C LEU A 220 12.89 -8.29 9.12
N THR A 221 13.13 -9.56 8.80
CA THR A 221 13.83 -10.51 9.67
C THR A 221 15.20 -10.85 9.12
N PHE A 222 15.27 -11.13 7.81
CA PHE A 222 16.48 -11.58 7.12
C PHE A 222 17.31 -10.43 6.56
N ALA A 223 16.74 -9.58 5.70
CA ALA A 223 17.48 -8.56 4.98
C ALA A 223 17.69 -7.30 5.84
N LEU A 224 16.69 -6.93 6.64
CA LEU A 224 16.73 -5.82 7.59
C LEU A 224 16.23 -6.33 8.95
N PRO A 225 17.11 -6.86 9.83
CA PRO A 225 16.71 -7.62 11.03
C PRO A 225 16.13 -6.72 12.15
N VAL A 226 14.95 -6.15 11.90
CA VAL A 226 14.26 -5.21 12.79
C VAL A 226 13.17 -5.86 13.62
N LEU A 227 12.64 -7.00 13.20
CA LEU A 227 11.68 -7.78 13.97
C LEU A 227 12.38 -8.59 15.06
N ASP A 228 11.72 -8.73 16.21
CA ASP A 228 12.17 -9.53 17.35
C ASP A 228 11.82 -11.02 17.19
N ILE A 229 12.21 -11.58 16.06
CA ILE A 229 12.08 -13.02 15.77
C ILE A 229 13.28 -13.45 14.94
N LYS A 230 13.76 -14.69 15.13
CA LYS A 230 14.80 -15.25 14.27
C LYS A 230 14.17 -15.81 13.02
N ILE A 231 14.89 -15.79 11.89
CA ILE A 231 14.36 -16.31 10.63
C ILE A 231 13.94 -17.78 10.74
N ASN A 232 14.72 -18.60 11.44
CA ASN A 232 14.42 -20.02 11.66
C ASN A 232 13.15 -20.25 12.46
N ASP A 233 12.74 -19.30 13.29
CA ASP A 233 11.50 -19.41 14.07
C ASP A 233 10.33 -18.88 13.25
N LEU A 234 10.51 -17.75 12.55
CA LEU A 234 9.50 -17.20 11.64
C LEU A 234 9.06 -18.22 10.59
N ILE A 235 10.01 -18.89 9.93
CA ILE A 235 9.68 -19.82 8.84
C ILE A 235 8.91 -21.07 9.29
N LYS A 236 9.06 -21.49 10.56
CA LYS A 236 8.30 -22.62 11.13
C LYS A 236 6.81 -22.30 11.27
N HIS A 237 6.44 -21.03 11.32
CA HIS A 237 5.04 -20.62 11.37
C HIS A 237 4.36 -20.67 10.00
N PHE A 238 5.13 -20.74 8.90
CA PHE A 238 4.58 -20.96 7.57
C PHE A 238 4.38 -22.46 7.33
N GLU A 239 3.14 -22.90 7.45
CA GLU A 239 2.72 -24.26 7.12
C GLU A 239 2.19 -24.28 5.69
N PHE A 240 2.73 -25.18 4.88
CA PHE A 240 2.31 -25.37 3.49
C PHE A 240 1.69 -26.75 3.33
N GLN A 241 0.51 -26.81 2.71
CA GLN A 241 -0.12 -28.10 2.38
C GLN A 241 0.54 -28.71 1.15
N HIS A 242 0.93 -27.86 0.21
CA HIS A 242 1.57 -28.24 -1.04
C HIS A 242 2.87 -27.46 -1.25
N ILE A 243 3.90 -28.12 -1.77
CA ILE A 243 5.19 -27.48 -2.07
C ILE A 243 5.07 -26.30 -3.04
N GLU A 244 4.05 -26.31 -3.90
CA GLU A 244 3.79 -25.20 -4.82
C GLU A 244 3.48 -23.89 -4.09
N GLU A 245 2.88 -23.94 -2.89
CA GLU A 245 2.65 -22.75 -2.07
C GLU A 245 3.98 -22.14 -1.58
N LEU A 246 4.92 -23.00 -1.17
CA LEU A 246 6.27 -22.60 -0.80
C LEU A 246 7.02 -21.99 -1.99
N LYS A 247 6.95 -22.62 -3.18
CA LYS A 247 7.54 -22.08 -4.41
C LYS A 247 6.97 -20.71 -4.75
N VAL A 248 5.65 -20.53 -4.65
CA VAL A 248 5.00 -19.24 -4.89
C VAL A 248 5.51 -18.20 -3.88
N LEU A 249 5.58 -18.54 -2.59
CA LEU A 249 6.10 -17.62 -1.58
C LEU A 249 7.55 -17.22 -1.85
N VAL A 250 8.42 -18.17 -2.16
CA VAL A 250 9.85 -17.92 -2.40
C VAL A 250 10.06 -17.09 -3.67
N ARG A 251 9.33 -17.38 -4.76
CA ARG A 251 9.37 -16.55 -5.98
C ARG A 251 8.91 -15.13 -5.71
N LYS A 252 7.79 -14.97 -5.00
CA LYS A 252 7.28 -13.67 -4.54
C LYS A 252 8.30 -12.94 -3.68
N TYR A 253 8.95 -13.65 -2.76
CA TYR A 253 10.00 -13.07 -1.92
C TYR A 253 11.24 -12.64 -2.72
N ALA A 254 11.70 -13.44 -3.70
CA ALA A 254 12.81 -13.08 -4.57
C ALA A 254 12.52 -11.78 -5.34
N ALA A 255 11.33 -11.66 -5.94
CA ALA A 255 10.88 -10.44 -6.59
C ALA A 255 10.79 -9.26 -5.60
N TYR A 256 10.19 -9.48 -4.42
CA TYR A 256 10.07 -8.45 -3.38
C TYR A 256 11.44 -7.93 -2.93
N HIS A 257 12.38 -8.83 -2.66
CA HIS A 257 13.75 -8.51 -2.25
C HIS A 257 14.48 -7.75 -3.36
N HIS A 258 14.35 -8.19 -4.62
CA HIS A 258 14.91 -7.50 -5.78
C HIS A 258 14.44 -6.03 -5.85
N TYR A 259 13.13 -5.78 -5.84
CA TYR A 259 12.62 -4.41 -5.93
C TYR A 259 12.97 -3.55 -4.71
N ARG A 260 12.94 -4.12 -3.50
CA ARG A 260 13.40 -3.40 -2.29
C ARG A 260 14.88 -3.04 -2.35
N SER A 261 15.73 -3.93 -2.89
CA SER A 261 17.17 -3.64 -3.08
C SER A 261 17.42 -2.51 -4.09
N LEU A 262 16.54 -2.38 -5.09
CA LEU A 262 16.50 -1.25 -6.03
C LEU A 262 15.85 0.03 -5.45
N LYS A 263 15.56 0.03 -4.14
CA LYS A 263 14.98 1.16 -3.38
C LYS A 263 13.53 1.49 -3.74
N TRP A 264 12.81 0.60 -4.40
CA TRP A 264 11.38 0.76 -4.59
C TRP A 264 10.63 0.55 -3.27
N CYS A 265 9.61 1.35 -3.02
CA CYS A 265 8.61 1.05 -2.01
C CYS A 265 7.62 0.05 -2.62
N VAL A 266 7.70 -1.20 -2.18
CA VAL A 266 6.88 -2.32 -2.65
C VAL A 266 5.65 -2.49 -1.75
N ARG A 267 4.45 -2.55 -2.35
CA ARG A 267 3.17 -2.76 -1.65
C ARG A 267 2.35 -3.84 -2.35
N SER A 268 1.38 -4.43 -1.66
CA SER A 268 0.43 -5.37 -2.28
C SER A 268 -0.28 -4.74 -3.48
N GLY A 269 -0.34 -5.48 -4.58
CA GLY A 269 -1.02 -5.10 -5.83
C GLY A 269 -2.42 -5.66 -6.00
N ILE A 270 -2.97 -6.35 -5.01
CA ILE A 270 -4.24 -7.11 -5.13
C ILE A 270 -5.41 -6.26 -5.65
N LYS A 271 -5.45 -4.97 -5.29
CA LYS A 271 -6.48 -4.01 -5.75
C LYS A 271 -6.46 -3.74 -7.26
N PHE A 272 -5.38 -4.14 -7.95
CA PHE A 272 -5.19 -3.96 -9.38
C PHE A 272 -4.94 -5.30 -10.10
N GLY A 273 -5.20 -6.44 -9.44
CA GLY A 273 -5.01 -7.76 -10.03
C GLY A 273 -3.55 -8.06 -10.39
N CYS A 274 -2.61 -7.64 -9.54
CA CYS A 274 -1.17 -7.89 -9.68
C CYS A 274 -0.56 -8.19 -8.31
N ASP A 275 0.65 -8.73 -8.25
CA ASP A 275 1.28 -9.08 -6.97
C ASP A 275 1.76 -7.84 -6.22
N TYR A 276 2.45 -6.94 -6.93
CA TYR A 276 3.06 -5.77 -6.31
C TYR A 276 2.78 -4.45 -7.03
N LEU A 277 2.83 -3.37 -6.25
CA LEU A 277 2.88 -2.00 -6.72
C LEU A 277 4.20 -1.38 -6.32
N LEU A 278 4.86 -0.72 -7.27
CA LEU A 278 6.11 -0.01 -7.01
C LEU A 278 5.87 1.49 -6.93
N TYR A 279 6.28 2.07 -5.80
CA TYR A 279 6.31 3.51 -5.58
C TYR A 279 7.75 3.98 -5.51
N LYS A 280 8.09 5.05 -6.23
CA LYS A 280 9.45 5.62 -6.19
C LYS A 280 9.84 6.12 -4.80
N ARG A 281 8.87 6.67 -4.07
CA ARG A 281 9.09 7.24 -2.72
C ARG A 281 8.07 6.78 -1.69
N GLY A 282 6.86 6.43 -2.12
CA GLY A 282 5.81 5.90 -1.25
C GLY A 282 4.43 6.51 -1.54
N PRO A 283 3.36 5.90 -1.00
CA PRO A 283 1.97 6.31 -1.27
C PRO A 283 1.63 7.78 -0.96
N PRO A 284 2.15 8.43 0.11
CA PRO A 284 1.82 9.83 0.41
C PRO A 284 2.41 10.85 -0.56
N PHE A 285 3.36 10.45 -1.41
CA PHE A 285 4.07 11.35 -2.33
C PHE A 285 3.53 11.29 -3.75
N GLN A 286 3.25 10.09 -4.24
CA GLN A 286 2.80 9.85 -5.61
C GLN A 286 2.05 8.51 -5.71
N HIS A 287 1.30 8.34 -6.80
CA HIS A 287 0.73 7.04 -7.14
C HIS A 287 1.82 6.03 -7.51
N ALA A 288 1.53 4.73 -7.36
CA ALA A 288 2.40 3.68 -7.85
C ALA A 288 2.56 3.78 -9.36
N GLU A 289 3.81 3.67 -9.80
CA GLU A 289 4.24 3.83 -11.19
C GLU A 289 4.12 2.50 -11.95
N PHE A 290 4.54 1.42 -11.31
CA PHE A 290 4.51 0.08 -11.88
C PHE A 290 3.54 -0.84 -11.14
N ALA A 291 2.89 -1.71 -11.91
CA ALA A 291 2.15 -2.88 -11.44
C ALA A 291 2.96 -4.12 -11.85
N ILE A 292 3.33 -4.96 -10.89
CA ILE A 292 4.21 -6.09 -11.08
C ILE A 292 3.40 -7.38 -10.99
N MET A 293 3.52 -8.21 -12.01
CA MET A 293 3.04 -9.58 -12.01
C MET A 293 4.24 -10.51 -11.92
N VAL A 294 4.32 -11.32 -10.85
CA VAL A 294 5.43 -12.25 -10.62
C VAL A 294 5.05 -13.59 -11.22
N LEU A 295 5.86 -14.06 -12.16
CA LEU A 295 5.62 -15.27 -12.93
C LEU A 295 6.80 -16.24 -12.78
N ASP A 296 6.53 -17.53 -12.89
CA ASP A 296 7.62 -18.49 -13.13
C ASP A 296 8.23 -18.28 -14.52
N HIS A 297 9.52 -18.52 -14.68
CA HIS A 297 10.18 -18.42 -15.99
C HIS A 297 9.60 -19.34 -17.07
N THR A 298 8.98 -20.46 -16.68
CA THR A 298 8.29 -21.39 -17.59
C THR A 298 6.83 -21.02 -17.83
N GLU A 299 6.30 -20.04 -17.10
CA GLU A 299 4.88 -19.69 -17.15
C GLU A 299 4.55 -18.92 -18.44
N SER A 300 3.65 -19.49 -19.23
CA SER A 300 3.16 -18.89 -20.46
C SER A 300 1.63 -18.88 -20.44
N HIS A 301 1.05 -17.72 -20.77
CA HIS A 301 -0.40 -17.55 -20.85
C HIS A 301 -0.86 -17.21 -22.26
N ASP A 302 -2.17 -17.27 -22.48
CA ASP A 302 -2.78 -16.84 -23.73
C ASP A 302 -2.86 -15.30 -23.81
N TYR A 303 -3.17 -14.79 -25.01
CA TYR A 303 -3.33 -13.35 -25.22
C TYR A 303 -4.42 -12.75 -24.32
N THR A 304 -5.49 -13.50 -24.03
CA THR A 304 -6.61 -13.03 -23.20
C THR A 304 -6.14 -12.67 -21.81
N TRP A 305 -5.32 -13.53 -21.19
CA TRP A 305 -4.75 -13.25 -19.87
C TRP A 305 -3.88 -11.99 -19.88
N TYR A 306 -2.91 -11.89 -20.79
CA TYR A 306 -2.01 -10.73 -20.87
C TYR A 306 -2.79 -9.42 -21.14
N SER A 307 -3.74 -9.47 -22.06
CA SER A 307 -4.60 -8.33 -22.40
C SER A 307 -5.47 -7.89 -21.21
N SER A 308 -5.98 -8.85 -20.42
CA SER A 308 -6.82 -8.59 -19.25
C SER A 308 -6.04 -7.90 -18.13
N VAL A 309 -4.87 -8.43 -17.75
CA VAL A 309 -4.01 -7.82 -16.73
C VAL A 309 -3.55 -6.43 -17.17
N ALA A 310 -3.14 -6.30 -18.43
CA ALA A 310 -2.72 -5.01 -18.98
C ALA A 310 -3.86 -3.99 -19.04
N ARG A 311 -5.11 -4.43 -19.27
CA ARG A 311 -6.29 -3.56 -19.24
C ARG A 311 -6.53 -3.00 -17.84
N VAL A 312 -6.41 -3.81 -16.79
CA VAL A 312 -6.58 -3.35 -15.41
C VAL A 312 -5.47 -2.37 -15.01
N ALA A 313 -4.21 -2.73 -15.28
CA ALA A 313 -3.05 -1.87 -14.98
C ALA A 313 -3.11 -0.53 -15.71
N SER A 314 -3.37 -0.54 -17.03
CA SER A 314 -3.47 0.67 -17.85
C SER A 314 -4.68 1.54 -17.47
N GLY A 315 -5.81 0.94 -17.08
CA GLY A 315 -6.97 1.64 -16.55
C GLY A 315 -6.67 2.43 -15.27
N ALA A 316 -5.76 1.90 -14.45
CA ALA A 316 -5.23 2.58 -13.26
C ALA A 316 -4.01 3.48 -13.53
N LYS A 317 -3.67 3.71 -14.81
CA LYS A 317 -2.50 4.47 -15.28
C LYS A 317 -1.18 3.94 -14.71
N LYS A 318 -1.03 2.62 -14.66
CA LYS A 318 0.19 1.91 -14.24
C LYS A 318 0.83 1.24 -15.42
N THR A 319 2.15 1.24 -15.46
CA THR A 319 2.91 0.42 -16.41
C THR A 319 2.98 -1.00 -15.88
N LEU A 320 2.53 -1.98 -16.66
CA LEU A 320 2.60 -3.39 -16.30
C LEU A 320 4.02 -3.91 -16.57
N ILE A 321 4.61 -4.54 -15.56
CA ILE A 321 5.86 -5.30 -15.67
C ILE A 321 5.55 -6.76 -15.36
N LEU A 322 5.92 -7.63 -16.29
CA LEU A 322 5.98 -9.07 -16.08
C LEU A 322 7.36 -9.39 -15.51
N CYS A 323 7.41 -9.87 -14.27
CA CYS A 323 8.62 -10.18 -13.53
C CYS A 323 8.76 -11.70 -13.50
N TYR A 324 9.58 -12.23 -14.40
CA TYR A 324 9.86 -13.65 -14.50
C TYR A 324 10.96 -14.04 -13.51
N ILE A 325 10.69 -15.09 -12.74
CA ILE A 325 11.61 -15.64 -11.76
C ILE A 325 12.05 -17.03 -12.23
N ASP A 326 13.34 -17.18 -12.49
CA ASP A 326 13.98 -18.42 -12.89
C ASP A 326 14.72 -19.00 -11.68
N ASP A 327 14.38 -20.22 -11.26
CA ASP A 327 14.95 -20.92 -10.10
C ASP A 327 16.19 -21.76 -10.45
N GLN A 328 16.67 -21.68 -11.69
CA GLN A 328 17.83 -22.39 -12.22
C GLN A 328 17.75 -23.92 -12.05
N GLY A 329 16.53 -24.49 -12.07
CA GLY A 329 16.32 -25.92 -11.94
C GLY A 329 16.47 -26.44 -10.50
N LEU A 330 16.21 -25.58 -9.50
CA LEU A 330 16.20 -25.96 -8.09
C LEU A 330 15.20 -27.10 -7.83
N THR A 331 15.69 -28.22 -7.30
CA THR A 331 14.82 -29.35 -6.97
C THR A 331 13.95 -29.07 -5.75
N ASN A 332 12.78 -29.72 -5.69
CA ASN A 332 11.85 -29.67 -4.57
C ASN A 332 12.53 -30.03 -3.23
N GLU A 333 13.38 -31.06 -3.22
CA GLU A 333 14.08 -31.53 -2.02
C GLU A 333 15.08 -30.48 -1.51
N THR A 334 15.89 -29.90 -2.42
CA THR A 334 16.84 -28.85 -2.06
C THR A 334 16.14 -27.59 -1.59
N LEU A 335 15.02 -27.21 -2.21
CA LEU A 335 14.19 -26.08 -1.78
C LEU A 335 13.72 -26.27 -0.33
N LEU A 336 13.15 -27.44 -0.02
CA LEU A 336 12.67 -27.76 1.33
C LEU A 336 13.80 -27.77 2.35
N ASP A 337 14.94 -28.39 2.03
CA ASP A 337 16.09 -28.45 2.92
C ASP A 337 16.64 -27.05 3.25
N LEU A 338 16.86 -26.22 2.23
CA LEU A 338 17.32 -24.84 2.42
C LEU A 338 16.29 -23.98 3.18
N TRP A 339 15.00 -24.21 2.93
CA TRP A 339 13.92 -23.55 3.67
C TRP A 339 13.94 -23.95 5.14
N HIS A 340 13.95 -25.24 5.47
CA HIS A 340 13.94 -25.71 6.87
C HIS A 340 15.20 -25.32 7.64
N GLN A 341 16.35 -25.20 6.97
CA GLN A 341 17.58 -24.67 7.55
C GLN A 341 17.56 -23.14 7.75
N GLY A 342 16.57 -22.44 7.17
CA GLY A 342 16.49 -20.99 7.13
C GLY A 342 17.62 -20.33 6.34
N ASN A 343 18.26 -21.07 5.42
CA ASN A 343 19.40 -20.58 4.65
C ASN A 343 18.94 -19.80 3.41
N LEU A 344 18.32 -18.66 3.66
CA LEU A 344 17.77 -17.83 2.59
C LEU A 344 18.84 -17.24 1.67
N VAL A 345 20.08 -17.09 2.13
CA VAL A 345 21.20 -16.65 1.28
C VAL A 345 21.44 -17.65 0.16
N LYS A 346 21.66 -18.93 0.50
CA LYS A 346 21.87 -19.98 -0.51
C LYS A 346 20.62 -20.19 -1.35
N LEU A 347 19.43 -20.10 -0.75
CA LEU A 347 18.18 -20.21 -1.48
C LEU A 347 18.08 -19.13 -2.57
N LEU A 348 18.26 -17.85 -2.23
CA LEU A 348 18.17 -16.72 -3.16
C LEU A 348 19.23 -16.75 -4.27
N GLN A 349 20.39 -17.38 -4.06
CA GLN A 349 21.44 -17.54 -5.08
C GLN A 349 20.98 -18.36 -6.29
N HIS A 350 19.95 -19.19 -6.14
CA HIS A 350 19.38 -19.96 -7.25
C HIS A 350 18.40 -19.15 -8.10
N PHE A 351 17.95 -17.98 -7.64
CA PHE A 351 16.92 -17.21 -8.34
C PHE A 351 17.51 -16.10 -9.20
N LYS A 352 17.08 -16.04 -10.46
CA LYS A 352 17.32 -14.91 -11.38
C LYS A 352 16.02 -14.20 -11.70
N VAL A 353 16.10 -12.87 -11.80
CA VAL A 353 14.97 -11.99 -12.07
C VAL A 353 15.11 -11.43 -13.48
N ALA A 354 14.09 -11.61 -14.32
CA ALA A 354 13.99 -11.00 -15.64
C ALA A 354 12.71 -10.17 -15.74
N GLU A 355 12.81 -8.98 -16.33
CA GLU A 355 11.69 -8.03 -16.38
C GLU A 355 11.31 -7.71 -17.81
N VAL A 356 10.01 -7.79 -18.11
CA VAL A 356 9.46 -7.41 -19.41
C VAL A 356 8.37 -6.37 -19.20
N THR A 357 8.52 -5.19 -19.81
CA THR A 357 7.45 -4.19 -19.81
C THR A 357 6.40 -4.58 -20.83
N TYR A 358 5.17 -4.86 -20.37
CA TYR A 358 4.06 -5.16 -21.25
C TYR A 358 3.15 -3.94 -21.41
N LYS A 359 2.96 -3.50 -22.65
CA LYS A 359 2.01 -2.44 -23.00
C LYS A 359 0.91 -3.03 -23.87
N ARG A 360 -0.34 -2.77 -23.48
CA ARG A 360 -1.49 -3.12 -24.30
C ARG A 360 -1.41 -2.43 -25.64
N TRP A 361 -1.54 -3.20 -26.72
CA TRP A 361 -1.67 -2.67 -28.06
C TRP A 361 -3.03 -1.97 -28.22
N ILE A 362 -3.02 -0.72 -28.67
CA ILE A 362 -4.22 0.09 -28.90
C ILE A 362 -4.23 0.46 -30.39
N PRO A 363 -5.22 0.02 -31.19
CA PRO A 363 -5.23 0.27 -32.63
C PRO A 363 -5.06 1.75 -32.98
N GLY A 364 -5.70 2.66 -32.24
CA GLY A 364 -5.59 4.11 -32.50
C GLY A 364 -4.26 4.76 -32.08
N LYS A 365 -3.35 4.05 -31.42
CA LYS A 365 -2.06 4.58 -30.94
C LYS A 365 -0.83 3.80 -31.41
N ASN A 366 -1.00 2.58 -31.89
CA ASN A 366 0.07 1.63 -32.18
C ASN A 366 -0.02 1.08 -33.61
N ARG A 367 -0.70 1.79 -34.53
CA ARG A 367 -0.89 1.36 -35.92
C ARG A 367 0.30 1.67 -36.83
N ASP A 368 1.11 2.64 -36.40
CA ASP A 368 2.39 3.00 -36.99
C ASP A 368 3.51 2.29 -36.21
#